data_AF-A0A502F9F0-F1
#
_entry.id   AF-A0A502F9F0-F1
#
_cell.length_a   1.000
_cell.length_b   1.000
_cell.length_c   1.000
_cell.angle_alpha   90.00
_cell.angle_beta   90.00
_cell.angle_gamma   90.00
#
_symmetry.space_group_name_H-M   'P 1'
#
loop_
_entity.id
_entity.type
_entity.pdbx_description
1 polymer ?
#
loop_
_entity_poly.entity_id
_entity_poly.type
_entity_poly.pdbx_seq_one_letter_code
_entity_poly.pdbx_strand_id
1 'polypeptide(L)'
;MRRVGRFILSELYPSPSIFGGFRLLFLVVVLLMILGAIKGHSETMPPSAEWYADHPAVRERVVAACRDNPGAARRNDHCAAASQGNLIAAAREASARAPLDPFDNTPPSSPRYWAARPEARREFMEICRRAEPSWRARNNCRAAGYT
;
A
#
# COMPACT_ATOMS: atom_id res chain seq x y z
N MET A 1 58.62 76.21 -1.75
CA MET A 1 58.04 75.08 -0.96
C MET A 1 56.51 75.26 -0.89
N ARG A 2 55.72 74.26 -1.35
CA ARG A 2 54.38 73.80 -0.87
C ARG A 2 53.22 74.84 -0.78
N ARG A 3 51.97 74.66 -1.24
CA ARG A 3 51.09 73.55 -1.71
C ARG A 3 49.94 74.21 -2.54
N VAL A 4 49.57 73.70 -3.72
CA VAL A 4 48.41 72.83 -4.07
C VAL A 4 47.03 73.35 -3.62
N GLY A 5 46.10 73.49 -4.58
CA GLY A 5 44.82 74.19 -4.49
C GLY A 5 43.61 73.37 -4.03
N ARG A 6 42.40 73.93 -4.21
CA ARG A 6 41.14 73.17 -4.33
C ARG A 6 39.97 74.04 -4.81
N PHE A 7 39.47 73.73 -6.00
CA PHE A 7 38.11 74.01 -6.44
C PHE A 7 37.14 73.19 -5.58
N ILE A 8 36.04 73.79 -5.10
CA ILE A 8 34.85 73.05 -4.64
C ILE A 8 33.65 73.59 -5.39
N LEU A 9 33.14 72.73 -6.27
CA LEU A 9 31.87 72.82 -6.96
C LEU A 9 30.72 72.67 -5.95
N SER A 10 29.76 73.59 -6.04
CA SER A 10 28.46 73.50 -5.41
C SER A 10 27.58 72.54 -6.22
N GLU A 11 27.54 71.26 -5.85
CA GLU A 11 26.57 70.29 -6.41
C GLU A 11 25.42 70.06 -5.44
N LEU A 12 24.21 70.20 -6.00
CA LEU A 12 22.91 70.01 -5.38
C LEU A 12 22.80 68.64 -4.72
N TYR A 13 22.38 68.63 -3.45
CA TYR A 13 21.92 67.44 -2.73
C TYR A 13 20.49 67.06 -3.19
N PRO A 14 20.25 65.88 -3.78
CA PRO A 14 18.90 65.33 -3.90
C PRO A 14 18.46 64.66 -2.58
N SER A 15 17.26 65.02 -2.14
CA SER A 15 16.57 64.53 -0.95
C SER A 15 16.28 63.02 -0.97
N PRO A 16 16.52 62.26 0.12
CA PRO A 16 16.30 60.81 0.16
C PRO A 16 15.05 60.44 0.97
N SER A 17 13.86 60.34 0.35
CA SER A 17 12.66 60.03 1.15
C SER A 17 11.56 59.15 0.53
N ILE A 18 11.73 58.53 -0.65
CA ILE A 18 10.60 57.83 -1.31
C ILE A 18 10.85 56.33 -1.59
N PHE A 19 12.10 55.84 -1.53
CA PHE A 19 12.43 54.45 -1.90
C PHE A 19 12.48 53.42 -0.76
N GLY A 20 12.26 53.82 0.50
CA GLY A 20 12.41 52.94 1.67
C GLY A 20 11.31 51.89 1.85
N GLY A 21 10.05 52.26 1.65
CA GLY A 21 8.90 51.36 1.89
C GLY A 21 8.79 50.23 0.86
N PHE A 22 9.10 50.54 -0.41
CA PHE A 22 8.98 49.57 -1.50
C PHE A 22 10.03 48.46 -1.41
N ARG A 23 11.25 48.79 -0.93
CA ARG A 23 12.31 47.79 -0.72
C ARG A 23 11.99 46.80 0.39
N LEU A 24 11.37 47.26 1.47
CA LEU A 24 10.97 46.39 2.58
C LEU A 24 9.84 45.44 2.16
N LEU A 25 8.84 45.96 1.44
CA LEU A 25 7.71 45.16 0.98
C LEU A 25 8.14 44.12 -0.06
N PHE A 26 9.05 44.49 -0.97
CA PHE A 26 9.62 43.56 -1.95
C PHE A 26 10.44 42.45 -1.26
N LEU A 27 11.23 42.79 -0.23
CA LEU A 27 11.97 41.79 0.56
C LEU A 27 11.04 40.83 1.31
N VAL A 28 9.94 41.32 1.87
CA VAL A 28 8.95 40.47 2.57
C VAL A 28 8.24 39.53 1.59
N VAL A 29 7.87 40.01 0.41
CA VAL A 29 7.24 39.17 -0.63
C VAL A 29 8.21 38.12 -1.17
N VAL A 30 9.46 38.49 -1.41
CA VAL A 30 10.52 37.54 -1.83
C VAL A 30 10.79 36.52 -0.72
N LEU A 31 10.86 36.95 0.54
CA LEU A 31 11.04 36.06 1.69
C LEU A 31 9.87 35.07 1.82
N LEU A 32 8.62 35.53 1.69
CA LEU A 32 7.42 34.67 1.72
C LEU A 32 7.38 33.68 0.54
N MET A 33 7.82 34.10 -0.65
CA MET A 33 7.95 33.21 -1.82
C MET A 33 9.00 32.12 -1.60
N ILE A 34 10.14 32.44 -0.98
CA ILE A 34 11.20 31.45 -0.68
C ILE A 34 10.73 30.48 0.42
N LEU A 35 10.02 30.97 1.45
CA LEU A 35 9.47 30.12 2.51
C LEU A 35 8.30 29.23 2.06
N GLY A 36 7.56 29.62 1.02
CA GLY A 36 6.45 28.83 0.46
C GLY A 36 6.89 27.63 -0.40
N ALA A 37 8.16 27.57 -0.82
CA ALA A 37 8.66 26.55 -1.75
C ALA A 37 9.11 25.24 -1.08
N ILE A 38 9.13 25.17 0.26
CA ILE A 38 9.64 24.00 1.00
C ILE A 38 8.48 23.12 1.51
N LYS A 39 7.50 22.81 0.65
CA LYS A 39 6.78 21.52 0.79
C LYS A 39 7.62 20.47 0.08
N GLY A 40 8.73 20.11 0.71
CA GLY A 40 9.49 18.93 0.32
C GLY A 40 8.54 17.74 0.33
N HIS A 41 8.18 17.25 -0.86
CA HIS A 41 7.74 15.88 -1.02
C HIS A 41 8.96 15.04 -0.67
N SER A 42 9.09 14.68 0.60
CA SER A 42 9.84 13.49 0.96
C SER A 42 9.05 12.34 0.35
N GLU A 43 9.37 11.99 -0.89
CA GLU A 43 8.99 10.70 -1.47
C GLU A 43 9.70 9.63 -0.63
N THR A 44 9.11 9.33 0.52
CA THR A 44 9.33 8.05 1.19
C THR A 44 9.05 7.00 0.14
N MET A 45 10.03 6.15 -0.13
CA MET A 45 9.86 5.06 -1.09
C MET A 45 8.50 4.38 -0.87
N PRO A 46 7.76 4.09 -1.95
CA PRO A 46 6.48 3.43 -1.84
C PRO A 46 6.65 2.13 -1.04
N PRO A 47 5.69 1.80 -0.15
CA PRO A 47 5.73 0.52 0.56
C PRO A 47 5.84 -0.66 -0.40
N SER A 48 6.54 -1.72 0.01
CA SER A 48 6.74 -2.90 -0.84
C SER A 48 5.43 -3.68 -1.08
N ALA A 49 5.47 -4.60 -2.04
CA ALA A 49 4.35 -5.49 -2.33
C ALA A 49 3.96 -6.35 -1.11
N GLU A 50 4.95 -6.84 -0.37
CA GLU A 50 4.75 -7.61 0.87
C GLU A 50 4.05 -6.75 1.93
N TRP A 51 4.47 -5.49 2.09
CA TRP A 51 3.79 -4.58 3.01
C TRP A 51 2.31 -4.42 2.66
N TYR A 52 1.98 -4.23 1.37
CA TYR A 52 0.57 -4.18 0.94
C TYR A 52 -0.16 -5.52 1.10
N ALA A 53 0.53 -6.65 0.98
CA ALA A 53 -0.07 -7.96 1.26
C ALA A 53 -0.53 -8.05 2.73
N ASP A 54 0.26 -7.48 3.65
CA ASP A 54 -0.02 -7.47 5.10
C ASP A 54 -0.99 -6.35 5.54
N HIS A 55 -1.27 -5.36 4.68
CA HIS A 55 -2.13 -4.21 4.98
C HIS A 55 -3.35 -4.13 4.05
N PRO A 56 -4.36 -5.02 4.22
CA PRO A 56 -5.46 -5.18 3.25
C PRO A 56 -6.29 -3.91 3.05
N ALA A 57 -6.66 -3.21 4.12
CA ALA A 57 -7.46 -2.00 4.03
C ALA A 57 -6.74 -0.86 3.26
N VAL A 58 -5.41 -0.78 3.35
CA VAL A 58 -4.64 0.22 2.60
C VAL A 58 -4.51 -0.22 1.14
N ARG A 59 -4.16 -1.50 0.92
CA ARG A 59 -4.04 -2.10 -0.42
C ARG A 59 -5.31 -1.92 -1.23
N GLU A 60 -6.47 -2.24 -0.67
CA GLU A 60 -7.76 -2.14 -1.36
C GLU A 60 -8.08 -0.71 -1.79
N ARG A 61 -7.82 0.29 -0.92
CA ARG A 61 -8.01 1.70 -1.26
C ARG A 61 -7.09 2.13 -2.40
N VAL A 62 -5.82 1.73 -2.37
CA VAL A 62 -4.87 2.06 -3.43
C VAL A 62 -5.26 1.38 -4.74
N VAL A 63 -5.56 0.08 -4.73
CA VAL A 63 -6.00 -0.67 -5.91
C VAL A 63 -7.27 -0.06 -6.51
N ALA A 64 -8.24 0.34 -5.69
CA ALA A 64 -9.45 1.02 -6.14
C ALA A 64 -9.11 2.36 -6.81
N ALA A 65 -8.31 3.21 -6.17
CA ALA A 65 -7.89 4.50 -6.73
C ALA A 65 -7.13 4.34 -8.06
N CYS A 66 -6.29 3.30 -8.17
CA CYS A 66 -5.54 2.96 -9.39
C CYS A 66 -6.47 2.48 -10.51
N ARG A 67 -7.49 1.65 -10.18
CA ARG A 67 -8.50 1.19 -11.14
C ARG A 67 -9.32 2.36 -11.68
N ASP A 68 -9.67 3.32 -10.83
CA ASP A 68 -10.47 4.48 -11.21
C ASP A 68 -9.66 5.49 -12.06
N ASN A 69 -8.32 5.43 -12.02
CA ASN A 69 -7.40 6.30 -12.76
C ASN A 69 -6.30 5.52 -13.52
N PRO A 70 -6.65 4.72 -14.54
CA PRO A 70 -5.71 3.79 -15.18
C PRO A 70 -4.55 4.47 -15.90
N GLY A 71 -4.72 5.73 -16.33
CA GLY A 71 -3.65 6.52 -16.96
C GLY A 71 -2.54 6.91 -15.99
N ALA A 72 -2.90 7.33 -14.77
CA ALA A 72 -1.94 7.67 -13.72
C ALA A 72 -1.33 6.41 -13.09
N ALA A 73 -2.13 5.34 -12.96
CA ALA A 73 -1.71 4.09 -12.36
C ALA A 73 -0.52 3.44 -13.07
N ARG A 74 -0.45 3.54 -14.41
CA ARG A 74 0.67 2.97 -15.21
C ARG A 74 2.05 3.52 -14.86
N ARG A 75 2.13 4.69 -14.23
CA ARG A 75 3.40 5.35 -13.86
C ARG A 75 3.58 5.48 -12.36
N ASN A 76 2.72 4.84 -11.56
CA ASN A 76 2.72 4.99 -10.11
C ASN A 76 3.19 3.69 -9.44
N ASP A 77 4.32 3.77 -8.75
CA ASP A 77 4.93 2.64 -8.06
C ASP A 77 4.05 2.08 -6.93
N HIS A 78 3.22 2.92 -6.28
CA HIS A 78 2.23 2.43 -5.30
C HIS A 78 1.18 1.55 -5.97
N CYS A 79 0.76 1.88 -7.20
CA CYS A 79 -0.19 1.05 -7.94
C CYS A 79 0.41 -0.30 -8.32
N ALA A 80 1.68 -0.31 -8.75
CA ALA A 80 2.40 -1.55 -9.06
C ALA A 80 2.57 -2.42 -7.81
N ALA A 81 3.09 -1.85 -6.72
CA ALA A 81 3.31 -2.56 -5.46
C ALA A 81 2.00 -3.07 -4.83
N ALA A 82 0.93 -2.26 -4.80
CA ALA A 82 -0.35 -2.70 -4.25
C ALA A 82 -0.99 -3.83 -5.08
N SER A 83 -0.84 -3.78 -6.40
CA SER A 83 -1.33 -4.85 -7.29
C SER A 83 -0.55 -6.15 -7.09
N GLN A 84 0.77 -6.09 -6.96
CA GLN A 84 1.60 -7.24 -6.60
C GLN A 84 1.26 -7.80 -5.21
N GLY A 85 1.03 -6.91 -4.23
CA GLY A 85 0.58 -7.31 -2.90
C GLY A 85 -0.77 -8.06 -2.92
N ASN A 86 -1.66 -7.72 -3.86
CA ASN A 86 -2.91 -8.44 -4.06
C ASN A 86 -2.66 -9.89 -4.51
N LEU A 87 -1.69 -10.10 -5.41
CA LEU A 87 -1.28 -11.44 -5.86
C LEU A 87 -0.65 -12.25 -4.72
N ILE A 88 0.20 -11.63 -3.91
CA ILE A 88 0.82 -12.28 -2.74
C ILE A 88 -0.25 -12.69 -1.73
N ALA A 89 -1.19 -11.79 -1.41
CA ALA A 89 -2.29 -12.09 -0.49
C ALA A 89 -3.16 -13.24 -1.02
N ALA A 90 -3.54 -13.20 -2.30
CA ALA A 90 -4.31 -14.26 -2.94
C ALA A 90 -3.56 -15.60 -2.93
N ALA A 91 -2.25 -15.59 -3.20
CA ALA A 91 -1.42 -16.80 -3.15
C ALA A 91 -1.37 -17.38 -1.72
N ARG A 92 -1.21 -16.55 -0.70
CA ARG A 92 -1.23 -16.99 0.71
C ARG A 92 -2.59 -17.59 1.10
N GLU A 93 -3.68 -16.96 0.70
CA GLU A 93 -5.03 -17.47 0.93
C GLU A 93 -5.26 -18.80 0.20
N ALA A 94 -4.78 -18.92 -1.04
CA ALA A 94 -4.84 -20.16 -1.81
C ALA A 94 -4.00 -21.27 -1.15
N SER A 95 -2.77 -20.97 -0.71
CA SER A 95 -1.92 -21.94 0.01
C SER A 95 -2.51 -22.34 1.35
N ALA A 96 -3.13 -21.42 2.09
CA ALA A 96 -3.81 -21.73 3.35
C ALA A 96 -5.03 -22.64 3.15
N ARG A 97 -5.67 -22.58 1.97
CA ARG A 97 -6.80 -23.45 1.59
C ARG A 97 -6.36 -24.71 0.84
N ALA A 98 -5.11 -24.78 0.39
CA ALA A 98 -4.63 -25.89 -0.40
C ALA A 98 -4.61 -27.17 0.46
N PRO A 99 -4.98 -28.33 -0.11
CA PRO A 99 -4.76 -29.60 0.56
C PRO A 99 -3.27 -29.79 0.88
N LEU A 100 -2.97 -30.47 2.00
CA LEU A 100 -1.60 -30.72 2.48
C LEU A 100 -0.67 -31.32 1.40
N ASP A 101 -1.22 -32.04 0.44
CA ASP A 101 -0.52 -32.52 -0.73
C ASP A 101 -1.43 -32.37 -1.98
N PRO A 102 -1.10 -31.48 -2.93
CA PRO A 102 -1.87 -31.30 -4.16
C PRO A 102 -1.83 -32.51 -5.10
N PHE A 103 -0.96 -33.49 -4.85
CA PHE A 103 -0.88 -34.75 -5.60
C PHE A 103 -1.46 -35.94 -4.82
N ASP A 104 -1.98 -35.73 -3.61
CA ASP A 104 -2.65 -36.75 -2.82
C ASP A 104 -4.05 -37.03 -3.38
N ASN A 105 -4.11 -37.96 -4.34
CA ASN A 105 -5.35 -38.48 -4.92
C ASN A 105 -6.02 -39.55 -4.05
N THR A 106 -5.73 -39.62 -2.74
CA THR A 106 -6.40 -40.57 -1.86
C THR A 106 -7.91 -40.30 -1.86
N PRO A 107 -8.76 -41.26 -2.25
CA PRO A 107 -10.20 -41.01 -2.31
C PRO A 107 -10.80 -40.91 -0.90
N PRO A 108 -11.92 -40.20 -0.71
CA PRO A 108 -12.62 -40.12 0.58
C PRO A 108 -13.17 -41.46 1.08
N SER A 109 -13.18 -42.50 0.25
CA SER A 109 -13.50 -43.88 0.67
C SER A 109 -12.37 -44.54 1.48
N SER A 110 -11.16 -43.97 1.47
CA SER A 110 -10.03 -44.46 2.26
C SER A 110 -9.98 -43.77 3.62
N PRO A 111 -9.78 -44.51 4.73
CA PRO A 111 -9.53 -43.91 6.04
C PRO A 111 -8.32 -42.97 6.07
N ARG A 112 -7.33 -43.20 5.20
CA ARG A 112 -6.13 -42.35 5.08
C ARG A 112 -6.48 -40.91 4.68
N TYR A 113 -7.49 -40.72 3.83
CA TYR A 113 -7.97 -39.40 3.41
C TYR A 113 -8.41 -38.56 4.62
N TRP A 114 -9.19 -39.18 5.51
CA TRP A 114 -9.74 -38.55 6.72
C TRP A 114 -8.69 -38.35 7.81
N ALA A 115 -7.71 -39.25 7.92
CA ALA A 115 -6.60 -39.11 8.85
C ALA A 115 -5.73 -37.89 8.53
N ALA A 116 -5.51 -37.60 7.24
CA ALA A 116 -4.77 -36.43 6.80
C ALA A 116 -5.57 -35.11 6.88
N ARG A 117 -6.89 -35.18 7.15
CA ARG A 117 -7.81 -34.03 7.08
C ARG A 117 -8.74 -33.97 8.31
N PRO A 118 -8.20 -33.73 9.52
CA PRO A 118 -8.95 -33.85 10.77
C PRO A 118 -10.12 -32.87 10.89
N GLU A 119 -9.98 -31.65 10.38
CA GLU A 119 -11.07 -30.66 10.41
C GLU A 119 -12.22 -31.03 9.48
N ALA A 120 -11.91 -31.34 8.22
CA ALA A 120 -12.92 -31.82 7.26
C ALA A 120 -13.59 -33.12 7.74
N ARG A 121 -12.83 -34.02 8.39
CA ARG A 121 -13.39 -35.21 9.04
C ARG A 121 -14.40 -34.84 10.12
N ARG A 122 -14.07 -33.89 10.99
CA ARG A 122 -14.97 -33.42 12.07
C ARG A 122 -16.28 -32.87 11.49
N GLU A 123 -16.20 -32.01 10.48
CA GLU A 123 -17.38 -31.46 9.81
C GLU A 123 -18.22 -32.54 9.12
N PHE A 124 -17.56 -33.46 8.42
CA PHE A 124 -18.25 -34.58 7.77
C PHE A 124 -18.92 -35.53 8.76
N MET A 125 -18.31 -35.74 9.94
CA MET A 125 -18.92 -36.52 11.03
C MET A 125 -20.21 -35.89 11.55
N GLU A 126 -20.31 -34.55 11.59
CA GLU A 126 -21.55 -33.85 11.94
C GLU A 126 -22.67 -34.04 10.91
N ILE A 127 -22.31 -34.27 9.65
CA ILE A 127 -23.26 -34.68 8.61
C ILE A 127 -23.69 -36.12 8.84
N CYS A 128 -22.73 -37.04 9.02
CA CYS A 128 -23.01 -38.45 9.27
C CYS A 128 -23.93 -38.66 10.50
N ARG A 129 -23.73 -37.90 11.58
CA ARG A 129 -24.54 -37.95 12.81
C ARG A 129 -26.01 -37.63 12.58
N ARG A 130 -26.32 -36.75 11.63
CA ARG A 130 -27.70 -36.30 11.32
C ARG A 130 -28.31 -37.02 10.13
N ALA A 131 -27.53 -37.84 9.42
CA ALA A 131 -27.94 -38.45 8.18
C ALA A 131 -28.69 -39.78 8.38
N GLU A 132 -29.67 -40.00 7.50
CA GLU A 132 -30.41 -41.26 7.39
C GLU A 132 -29.46 -42.46 7.17
N PRO A 133 -29.80 -43.66 7.69
CA PRO A 133 -28.95 -44.85 7.56
C PRO A 133 -28.57 -45.18 6.12
N SER A 134 -29.52 -45.03 5.18
CA SER A 134 -29.27 -45.31 3.77
C SER A 134 -28.28 -44.32 3.15
N TRP A 135 -28.28 -43.06 3.61
CA TRP A 135 -27.30 -42.06 3.20
C TRP A 135 -25.92 -42.38 3.80
N ARG A 136 -25.86 -42.72 5.10
CA ARG A 136 -24.60 -43.14 5.75
C ARG A 136 -23.95 -44.35 5.09
N ALA A 137 -24.74 -45.30 4.60
CA ALA A 137 -24.23 -46.50 3.92
C ALA A 137 -23.65 -46.21 2.53
N ARG A 138 -24.21 -45.23 1.80
CA ARG A 138 -23.72 -44.82 0.47
C ARG A 138 -22.58 -43.81 0.52
N ASN A 139 -22.44 -43.12 1.65
CA ASN A 139 -21.41 -42.11 1.86
C ASN A 139 -20.29 -42.67 2.72
N ASN A 140 -19.11 -42.07 2.64
CA ASN A 140 -17.90 -42.57 3.27
C ASN A 140 -17.88 -42.43 4.80
N CYS A 141 -19.03 -42.44 5.48
CA CYS A 141 -19.16 -42.29 6.92
C CYS A 141 -18.36 -43.36 7.67
N ARG A 142 -18.39 -44.62 7.21
CA ARG A 142 -17.59 -45.69 7.80
C ARG A 142 -16.08 -45.44 7.66
N ALA A 143 -15.64 -44.98 6.49
CA ALA A 143 -14.24 -44.63 6.25
C ALA A 143 -13.79 -43.43 7.09
N ALA A 144 -14.70 -42.49 7.39
CA ALA A 144 -14.49 -41.39 8.32
C ALA A 144 -14.48 -41.84 9.80
N GLY A 145 -14.82 -43.10 10.09
CA GLY A 145 -14.85 -43.66 11.44
C GLY A 145 -16.19 -43.52 12.17
N TYR A 146 -17.28 -43.27 11.43
CA TYR A 146 -18.63 -43.33 11.99
C TYR A 146 -19.07 -44.80 12.12
N THR A 147 -19.42 -45.20 13.35
CA THR A 147 -19.93 -46.54 13.68
C THR A 147 -21.40 -46.49 14.02
#